data_AF-A0A843VMG1-F1
#
_entry.id   AF-A0A843VMG1-F1
#
_cell.length_a   1.000
_cell.length_b   1.000
_cell.length_c   1.000
_cell.angle_alpha   90.00
_cell.angle_beta   90.00
_cell.angle_gamma   90.00
#
_symmetry.space_group_name_H-M   'P 1'
#
loop_
_entity.id
_entity.type
_entity.pdbx_description
1 polymer ?
#
loop_
_entity_poly.entity_id
_entity_poly.type
_entity_poly.pdbx_seq_one_letter_code
_entity_poly.pdbx_strand_id
1 'polypeptide(L)'
;MASRGRRGRAPAREDEPRRDERAEQQAPAPQGPILPPPPPVDYGVFMQGLVQAMQTQAHTQAALQAQLEAQERADVWWASLLRTRFEDGAIDVAWDEFVRLFLAKFVPEHVQDRME
;
A
#
# COMPACT_ATOMS: atom_id res chain seq x y z
N MET A 1 -75.48 -5.38 -57.32
CA MET A 1 -75.94 -4.07 -57.82
C MET A 1 -75.54 -2.99 -56.82
N ALA A 2 -74.98 -1.90 -57.33
CA ALA A 2 -74.27 -0.87 -56.59
C ALA A 2 -75.19 0.07 -55.79
N SER A 3 -74.65 0.66 -54.72
CA SER A 3 -74.87 2.09 -54.43
C SER A 3 -73.69 2.64 -53.62
N ARG A 4 -72.87 3.42 -54.32
CA ARG A 4 -71.80 4.30 -53.81
C ARG A 4 -72.41 5.60 -53.28
N GLY A 5 -71.67 6.24 -52.38
CA GLY A 5 -71.71 7.69 -52.13
C GLY A 5 -72.10 7.99 -50.68
N ARG A 6 -71.48 8.92 -49.95
CA ARG A 6 -70.81 10.14 -50.40
C ARG A 6 -69.92 10.66 -49.26
N ARG A 7 -68.80 11.29 -49.62
CA ARG A 7 -67.84 11.99 -48.75
C ARG A 7 -68.50 13.10 -47.92
N GLY A 8 -68.02 13.27 -46.70
CA GLY A 8 -67.99 14.52 -45.92
C GLY A 8 -66.95 14.36 -44.81
N ARG A 9 -65.71 14.83 -45.02
CA ARG A 9 -65.14 16.04 -44.39
C ARG A 9 -65.15 15.98 -42.84
N ALA A 10 -63.97 15.71 -42.28
CA ALA A 10 -63.58 15.92 -40.87
C ALA A 10 -63.56 17.43 -40.51
N PRO A 11 -63.16 17.88 -39.29
CA PRO A 11 -62.82 17.19 -38.03
C PRO A 11 -63.38 17.88 -36.75
N ALA A 12 -63.30 17.22 -35.59
CA ALA A 12 -63.02 17.82 -34.27
C ALA A 12 -63.10 16.67 -33.24
N ARG A 13 -61.98 16.33 -32.56
CA ARG A 13 -61.73 16.64 -31.13
C ARG A 13 -62.95 16.20 -30.29
N GLU A 14 -62.87 15.17 -29.49
CA GLU A 14 -62.02 15.05 -28.31
C GLU A 14 -61.80 13.56 -27.99
N ASP A 15 -60.55 13.11 -28.00
CA ASP A 15 -60.16 11.92 -27.23
C ASP A 15 -58.84 12.32 -26.57
N GLU A 16 -58.98 12.99 -25.43
CA GLU A 16 -57.88 13.29 -24.51
C GLU A 16 -57.46 11.98 -23.85
N PRO A 17 -56.28 11.41 -24.14
CA PRO A 17 -55.79 10.31 -23.34
C PRO A 17 -55.30 10.87 -22.01
N ARG A 18 -56.07 10.62 -20.94
CA ARG A 18 -55.66 10.59 -19.53
C ARG A 18 -54.52 11.55 -19.17
N ARG A 19 -54.87 12.80 -18.84
CA ARG A 19 -53.97 13.73 -18.13
C ARG A 19 -54.04 13.61 -16.60
N ASP A 20 -54.67 12.57 -16.06
CA ASP A 20 -54.82 12.41 -14.61
C ASP A 20 -53.85 11.41 -13.94
N GLU A 21 -52.98 10.72 -14.68
CA GLU A 21 -52.05 9.72 -14.11
C GLU A 21 -50.59 10.21 -13.98
N ARG A 22 -50.35 11.52 -14.02
CA ARG A 22 -49.01 12.11 -13.79
C ARG A 22 -48.91 12.99 -12.55
N ALA A 23 -49.92 12.99 -11.70
CA ALA A 23 -49.95 13.82 -10.50
C ALA A 23 -49.48 13.12 -9.20
N GLU A 24 -49.15 11.82 -9.20
CA GLU A 24 -48.93 11.13 -7.92
C GLU A 24 -47.81 10.09 -7.88
N GLN A 25 -46.69 10.33 -8.58
CA GLN A 25 -45.47 9.55 -8.33
C GLN A 25 -44.21 10.36 -8.63
N GLN A 26 -44.10 11.52 -8.00
CA GLN A 26 -42.78 12.00 -7.63
C GLN A 26 -42.49 11.40 -6.26
N ALA A 27 -41.86 10.22 -6.24
CA ALA A 27 -41.36 9.61 -5.01
C ALA A 27 -40.54 10.67 -4.25
N PRO A 28 -40.67 10.82 -2.92
CA PRO A 28 -39.72 11.62 -2.18
C PRO A 28 -38.33 11.07 -2.51
N ALA A 29 -37.41 11.93 -2.93
CA ALA A 29 -36.03 11.52 -3.17
C ALA A 29 -35.57 10.72 -1.93
N PRO A 30 -34.94 9.54 -2.10
CA PRO A 30 -34.39 8.83 -0.97
C PRO A 30 -33.45 9.80 -0.27
N GLN A 31 -33.80 10.20 0.95
CA GLN A 31 -32.88 10.91 1.82
C GLN A 31 -31.81 9.88 2.18
N GLY A 32 -30.80 9.74 1.32
CA GLY A 32 -29.58 9.02 1.66
C GLY A 32 -29.01 9.59 2.95
N PRO A 33 -28.26 8.80 3.74
CA PRO A 33 -27.64 9.31 4.96
C PRO A 33 -26.93 10.62 4.63
N ILE A 34 -27.27 11.70 5.36
CA ILE A 34 -26.56 12.97 5.27
C ILE A 34 -25.12 12.65 5.69
N LEU A 35 -24.23 12.47 4.71
CA LEU A 35 -22.83 12.28 5.00
C LEU A 35 -22.37 13.57 5.71
N PRO A 36 -21.74 13.49 6.89
CA PRO A 36 -21.12 14.66 7.47
C PRO A 36 -20.18 15.26 6.41
N PRO A 37 -20.12 16.60 6.27
CA PRO A 37 -19.15 17.21 5.38
C PRO A 37 -17.76 16.67 5.74
N PRO A 38 -16.92 16.30 4.74
CA PRO A 38 -15.58 15.81 5.02
C PRO A 38 -14.86 16.83 5.90
N PRO A 39 -14.09 16.38 6.91
CA PRO A 39 -13.33 17.29 7.74
C PRO A 39 -12.42 18.13 6.83
N PRO A 40 -12.20 19.42 7.15
CA PRO A 40 -11.24 20.23 6.42
C PRO A 40 -9.88 19.53 6.49
N VAL A 41 -9.34 19.16 5.33
CA VAL A 41 -8.00 18.59 5.24
C VAL A 41 -7.03 19.74 5.47
N ASP A 42 -6.27 19.67 6.56
CA ASP A 42 -5.09 20.52 6.70
C ASP A 42 -4.00 19.96 5.80
N TYR A 43 -3.87 20.56 4.61
CA TYR A 43 -2.85 20.17 3.63
C TYR A 43 -1.42 20.25 4.21
N GLY A 44 -1.16 21.10 5.20
CA GLY A 44 0.13 21.18 5.89
C GLY A 44 0.41 19.91 6.70
N VAL A 45 -0.57 19.45 7.48
CA VAL A 45 -0.47 18.20 8.27
C VAL A 45 -0.34 16.99 7.34
N PHE A 46 -1.10 16.97 6.24
CA PHE A 46 -1.01 15.89 5.25
C PHE A 46 0.39 15.81 4.61
N MET A 47 0.93 16.93 4.14
CA MET A 47 2.26 16.97 3.54
C MET A 47 3.37 16.62 4.54
N GLN A 48 3.23 17.03 5.81
CA GLN A 48 4.14 16.62 6.87
C GLN A 48 4.11 15.09 7.07
N GLY A 49 2.92 14.49 7.06
CA GLY A 49 2.76 13.03 7.11
C GLY A 49 3.43 12.31 5.94
N LEU A 50 3.32 12.85 4.72
CA LEU A 50 4.01 12.29 3.54
C LEU A 50 5.54 12.35 3.68
N VAL A 51 6.09 13.48 4.13
CA VAL A 51 7.54 13.61 4.35
C VAL A 51 8.02 12.62 5.40
N GLN A 52 7.29 12.48 6.50
CA GLN A 52 7.65 11.54 7.57
C GLN A 52 7.57 10.08 7.10
N ALA A 53 6.56 9.73 6.29
CA ALA A 53 6.44 8.41 5.69
C ALA A 53 7.62 8.12 4.73
N MET A 54 7.99 9.08 3.89
CA MET A 54 9.15 8.96 3.00
C MET A 54 10.46 8.78 3.77
N GLN A 55 10.69 9.57 4.82
CA GLN A 55 11.88 9.43 5.67
C GLN A 55 11.93 8.05 6.32
N THR A 56 10.80 7.60 6.88
CA THR A 56 10.69 6.26 7.50
C THR A 56 11.00 5.17 6.49
N GLN A 57 10.46 5.28 5.28
CA GLN A 57 10.73 4.35 4.19
C GLN A 57 12.22 4.37 3.80
N ALA A 58 12.83 5.54 3.65
CA ALA A 58 14.24 5.68 3.31
C ALA A 58 15.16 5.06 4.38
N HIS A 59 14.88 5.32 5.66
CA HIS A 59 15.62 4.71 6.76
C HIS A 59 15.49 3.19 6.77
N THR A 60 14.29 2.67 6.49
CA THR A 60 14.06 1.22 6.43
C THR A 60 14.84 0.58 5.29
N GLN A 61 14.85 1.22 4.12
CA GLN A 61 15.63 0.75 2.98
C GLN A 61 17.14 0.79 3.27
N ALA A 62 17.64 1.88 3.85
CA ALA A 62 19.03 2.01 4.23
C ALA A 62 19.45 0.96 5.26
N ALA A 63 18.61 0.69 6.27
CA ALA A 63 18.88 -0.34 7.27
C ALA A 63 18.96 -1.75 6.64
N LEU A 64 18.03 -2.07 5.72
CA LEU A 64 18.05 -3.35 5.00
C LEU A 64 19.31 -3.50 4.15
N GLN A 65 19.70 -2.45 3.42
CA GLN A 65 20.93 -2.45 2.62
C GLN A 65 22.17 -2.67 3.51
N ALA A 66 22.28 -1.91 4.60
CA ALA A 66 23.38 -2.06 5.54
C ALA A 66 23.44 -3.48 6.15
N GLN A 67 22.29 -4.08 6.44
CA GLN A 67 22.22 -5.46 6.93
C GLN A 67 22.73 -6.46 5.89
N LEU A 68 22.32 -6.34 4.63
CA LEU A 68 22.77 -7.22 3.54
C LEU A 68 24.27 -7.09 3.30
N GLU A 69 24.80 -5.86 3.28
CA GLU A 69 26.23 -5.61 3.14
C GLU A 69 27.05 -6.14 4.32
N ALA A 70 26.50 -6.07 5.54
CA ALA A 70 27.14 -6.63 6.72
C ALA A 70 27.18 -8.16 6.65
N GLN A 71 26.09 -8.78 6.20
CA GLN A 71 26.00 -10.23 6.02
C GLN A 71 26.99 -10.73 4.96
N GLU A 72 26.99 -10.14 3.76
CA GLU A 72 27.90 -10.55 2.69
C GLU A 72 29.37 -10.44 3.11
N ARG A 73 29.71 -9.36 3.83
CA ARG A 73 31.06 -9.14 4.36
C ARG A 73 31.44 -10.17 5.42
N ALA A 74 30.50 -10.56 6.28
CA ALA A 74 30.72 -11.60 7.27
C ALA A 74 30.95 -12.97 6.61
N ASP A 75 30.14 -13.31 5.59
CA ASP A 75 30.27 -14.56 4.85
C ASP A 75 31.62 -14.66 4.12
N VAL A 76 32.01 -13.61 3.39
CA VAL A 76 33.30 -13.55 2.67
C VAL A 76 34.46 -13.64 3.65
N TRP A 77 34.40 -12.91 4.76
CA TRP A 77 35.44 -12.96 5.79
C TRP A 77 35.56 -14.37 6.38
N TRP A 78 34.45 -14.98 6.76
CA TRP A 78 34.45 -16.29 7.40
C TRP A 78 34.98 -17.37 6.46
N ALA A 79 34.50 -17.40 5.21
CA ALA A 79 35.00 -18.34 4.19
C ALA A 79 36.50 -18.18 3.92
N SER A 80 36.99 -16.93 3.88
CA SER A 80 38.42 -16.63 3.70
C SER A 80 39.25 -17.06 4.90
N LEU A 81 38.74 -16.84 6.12
CA LEU A 81 39.41 -17.22 7.36
C LEU A 81 39.51 -18.75 7.48
N LEU A 82 38.42 -19.47 7.18
CA LEU A 82 38.42 -20.93 7.13
C LEU A 82 39.47 -21.44 6.15
N ARG A 83 39.50 -20.92 4.91
CA ARG A 83 40.44 -21.37 3.88
C ARG A 83 41.91 -21.10 4.21
N THR A 84 42.20 -20.00 4.88
CA THR A 84 43.60 -19.53 5.10
C THR A 84 44.19 -19.99 6.42
N ARG A 85 43.37 -20.08 7.47
CA ARG A 85 43.83 -20.35 8.83
C ARG A 85 43.61 -21.79 9.27
N PHE A 86 42.66 -22.47 8.64
CA PHE A 86 42.34 -23.85 8.93
C PHE A 86 42.55 -24.66 7.64
N GLU A 87 43.68 -25.36 7.52
CA GLU A 87 43.95 -26.23 6.38
C GLU A 87 42.75 -27.16 6.11
N ASP A 88 42.40 -27.35 4.83
CA ASP A 88 41.22 -28.09 4.35
C ASP A 88 39.83 -27.53 4.71
N GLY A 89 39.74 -26.26 5.12
CA GLY A 89 38.44 -25.62 5.36
C GLY A 89 37.73 -26.24 6.55
N ALA A 90 38.44 -26.35 7.68
CA ALA A 90 37.98 -27.05 8.87
C ALA A 90 36.53 -26.71 9.22
N ILE A 91 35.70 -27.75 9.19
CA ILE A 91 34.26 -27.71 9.49
C ILE A 91 34.04 -27.68 11.02
N ASP A 92 35.08 -27.98 11.80
CA ASP A 92 35.01 -28.19 13.24
C ASP A 92 35.78 -27.09 14.02
N VAL A 93 35.33 -25.84 13.88
CA VAL A 93 35.83 -24.73 14.71
C VAL A 93 35.05 -24.73 16.03
N ALA A 94 35.78 -24.86 17.15
CA ALA A 94 35.18 -24.73 18.48
C ALA A 94 34.46 -23.38 18.63
N TRP A 95 33.28 -23.40 19.23
CA TRP A 95 32.43 -22.20 19.37
C TRP A 95 33.15 -21.03 20.04
N ASP A 96 33.94 -21.28 21.10
CA ASP A 96 34.73 -20.26 21.79
C ASP A 96 35.76 -19.58 20.87
N GLU A 97 36.40 -20.34 19.98
CA GLU A 97 37.37 -19.78 19.03
C GLU A 97 36.67 -18.95 17.95
N PHE A 98 35.49 -19.39 17.49
CA PHE A 98 34.65 -18.58 16.60
C PHE A 98 34.28 -17.25 17.25
N VAL A 99 33.72 -17.27 18.47
CA VAL A 99 33.30 -16.06 19.19
C VAL A 99 34.47 -15.10 19.38
N ARG A 100 35.65 -15.61 19.79
CA ARG A 100 36.86 -14.81 19.96
C ARG A 100 37.28 -14.10 18.67
N LEU A 101 37.29 -14.83 17.55
CA LEU A 101 37.68 -14.29 16.25
C LEU A 101 36.64 -13.32 15.67
N PHE A 102 35.36 -13.60 15.88
CA PHE A 102 34.26 -12.75 15.45
C PHE A 102 34.24 -11.42 16.21
N LEU A 103 34.32 -11.47 17.54
CA LEU A 103 34.34 -10.26 18.38
C LEU A 103 35.53 -9.37 18.02
N ALA A 104 36.73 -9.94 17.88
CA ALA A 104 37.92 -9.18 17.47
C ALA A 104 37.77 -8.48 16.11
N LYS A 105 36.95 -9.01 15.20
CA LYS A 105 36.79 -8.47 13.84
C LYS A 105 35.65 -7.45 13.73
N PHE A 106 34.51 -7.71 14.39
CA PHE A 106 33.27 -6.95 14.18
C PHE A 106 32.86 -6.10 15.38
N VAL A 107 33.42 -6.34 16.57
CA VAL A 107 33.09 -5.59 17.78
C VAL A 107 34.29 -4.74 18.19
N PRO A 108 34.15 -3.40 18.24
CA PRO A 108 35.21 -2.52 18.71
C PRO A 108 35.59 -2.80 20.18
N GLU A 109 36.87 -2.68 20.54
CA GLU A 109 37.37 -2.98 21.90
C GLU A 109 36.58 -2.26 23.01
N HIS A 110 36.28 -0.97 22.82
CA HIS A 110 35.50 -0.15 23.77
C HIS A 110 34.05 -0.63 24.01
N VAL A 111 33.53 -1.53 23.16
CA VAL A 111 32.24 -2.20 23.36
C VAL A 111 32.43 -3.52 24.09
N GLN A 112 33.56 -4.21 23.88
CA GLN A 112 33.92 -5.45 24.55
C GLN A 112 34.18 -5.22 26.05
N ASP A 113 34.92 -4.15 26.40
CA ASP A 113 35.21 -3.75 27.80
C ASP A 113 33.95 -3.50 28.66
N ARG A 114 32.79 -3.29 28.04
CA ARG A 114 31.52 -3.06 28.75
C ARG A 114 30.67 -4.32 28.92
N MET A 115 31.07 -5.44 28.33
CA MET A 115 30.36 -6.72 28.39
C MET A 115 30.97 -7.69 29.42
N GLU A 116 32.14 -7.38 29.97
CA GLU A 116 32.83 -8.10 31.05
C GLU A 116 32.39 -7.59 32.44
#